data_AF-A0A1Q7W081-F1
#
_entry.id   AF-A0A1Q7W081-F1
#
_cell.length_a   1.000
_cell.length_b   1.000
_cell.length_c   1.000
_cell.angle_alpha   90.00
_cell.angle_beta   90.00
_cell.angle_gamma   90.00
#
_symmetry.space_group_name_H-M   'P 1'
#
loop_
_entity.id
_entity.type
_entity.pdbx_description
1 polymer ?
#
loop_
_entity_poly.entity_id
_entity_poly.type
_entity_poly.pdbx_seq_one_letter_code
_entity_poly.pdbx_strand_id
1 'polypeptide(L)'
;MPGRTRTLVAIDLGVGTSLLLGWLTIPLAVPHLVLGCVFAVLVGVHLATRPRRLAALIRASGRPRRPAGTRKRFAAVVILGLAAIGATVTGFVQWAGIAPGPANGLHSMTSGVLFGFAIRHVWVRRPILLQRLRRRRTPAA
;
A
#
# COMPACT_ATOMS: atom_id res chain seq x y z
N MET A 1 5.53 -24.35 -2.62
CA MET A 1 4.47 -24.12 -1.60
C MET A 1 3.39 -23.17 -2.12
N PRO A 2 2.33 -23.68 -2.77
CA PRO A 2 1.24 -22.88 -3.35
C PRO A 2 0.43 -22.05 -2.34
N GLY A 3 0.42 -22.40 -1.04
CA GLY A 3 -0.29 -21.65 0.01
C GLY A 3 0.26 -20.24 0.27
N ARG A 4 1.60 -20.09 0.31
CA ARG A 4 2.25 -18.80 0.63
C ARG A 4 1.94 -17.70 -0.38
N THR A 5 1.81 -18.05 -1.66
CA THR A 5 1.48 -17.08 -2.72
C THR A 5 0.03 -16.62 -2.61
N ARG A 6 -0.92 -17.49 -2.24
CA ARG A 6 -2.32 -17.12 -2.02
C ARG A 6 -2.46 -16.16 -0.85
N THR A 7 -1.78 -16.43 0.27
CA THR A 7 -1.79 -15.55 1.46
C THR A 7 -1.22 -14.16 1.14
N LEU A 8 -0.12 -14.08 0.39
CA LEU A 8 0.47 -12.80 0.00
C LEU A 8 -0.45 -11.99 -0.94
N VAL A 9 -1.18 -12.65 -1.83
CA VAL A 9 -2.17 -11.99 -2.69
C VAL A 9 -3.37 -11.51 -1.86
N ALA A 10 -3.82 -12.30 -0.89
CA ALA A 10 -4.91 -11.91 0.01
C ALA A 10 -4.54 -10.66 0.84
N ILE A 11 -3.30 -10.58 1.35
CA ILE A 11 -2.81 -9.39 2.06
C ILE A 11 -2.75 -8.18 1.12
N ASP A 12 -2.23 -8.34 -0.11
CA ASP A 12 -2.15 -7.25 -1.10
C ASP A 12 -3.55 -6.72 -1.47
N LEU A 13 -4.51 -7.63 -1.66
CA LEU A 13 -5.91 -7.28 -1.89
C LEU A 13 -6.52 -6.61 -0.66
N GLY A 14 -6.28 -7.14 0.54
CA GLY A 14 -6.75 -6.57 1.79
C GLY A 14 -6.30 -5.12 1.98
N VAL A 15 -5.02 -4.82 1.73
CA VAL A 15 -4.47 -3.46 1.80
C VAL A 15 -5.14 -2.53 0.78
N GLY A 16 -5.35 -3.01 -0.45
CA GLY A 16 -6.02 -2.22 -1.50
C GLY A 16 -7.49 -1.95 -1.18
N THR A 17 -8.21 -2.98 -0.71
CA THR A 17 -9.62 -2.90 -0.35
C THR A 17 -9.82 -2.01 0.87
N SER A 18 -9.00 -2.14 1.92
CA SER A 18 -9.14 -1.29 3.11
C SER A 18 -8.83 0.17 2.81
N LEU A 19 -7.87 0.46 1.92
CA LEU A 19 -7.61 1.84 1.47
C LEU A 19 -8.80 2.42 0.69
N LEU A 20 -9.42 1.64 -0.20
CA LEU A 20 -10.59 2.06 -0.96
C LEU A 20 -11.81 2.28 -0.04
N LEU A 21 -12.08 1.33 0.86
CA LEU A 21 -13.16 1.45 1.83
C LEU A 21 -12.93 2.63 2.77
N GLY A 22 -11.69 2.84 3.22
CA GLY A 22 -11.32 4.00 4.04
C GLY A 22 -11.69 5.31 3.35
N TRP A 23 -11.42 5.42 2.05
CA TRP A 23 -11.84 6.58 1.25
C TRP A 23 -13.37 6.76 1.19
N LEU A 24 -14.13 5.67 1.04
CA LEU A 24 -15.59 5.73 1.01
C LEU A 24 -16.21 6.07 2.36
N THR A 25 -15.53 5.73 3.46
CA THR A 25 -16.03 5.99 4.81
C THR A 25 -15.57 7.32 5.39
N ILE A 26 -14.90 8.21 4.63
CA ILE A 26 -14.50 9.55 5.12
C ILE A 26 -15.66 10.30 5.82
N PRO A 27 -16.93 10.28 5.33
CA PRO A 27 -18.05 10.93 6.03
C PRO A 27 -18.42 10.27 7.37
N LEU A 28 -17.95 9.05 7.62
CA LEU A 28 -18.28 8.22 8.77
C LEU A 28 -17.04 8.05 9.65
N ALA A 29 -16.86 8.95 10.62
CA ALA A 29 -15.63 9.03 11.42
C ALA A 29 -15.21 7.71 12.09
N VAL A 30 -16.15 7.00 12.73
CA VAL A 30 -15.85 5.74 13.43
C VAL A 30 -15.47 4.61 12.45
N PRO A 31 -16.26 4.31 11.40
CA PRO A 31 -15.85 3.36 10.37
C PRO A 31 -14.52 3.70 9.70
N HIS A 32 -14.24 4.99 9.42
CA HIS A 32 -12.97 5.42 8.84
C HIS A 32 -11.79 5.12 9.75
N LEU A 33 -11.93 5.40 11.05
CA LEU A 33 -10.89 5.10 12.04
C LEU A 33 -10.62 3.59 12.12
N VAL A 34 -11.68 2.77 12.20
CA VAL A 34 -11.57 1.31 12.25
C VAL A 34 -10.85 0.78 11.00
N LEU A 35 -11.22 1.26 9.81
CA LEU A 35 -10.57 0.88 8.56
C LEU A 35 -9.11 1.35 8.49
N GLY A 36 -8.81 2.54 9.04
CA GLY A 36 -7.44 3.02 9.20
C GLY A 36 -6.58 2.10 10.06
N CYS A 37 -7.11 1.63 11.19
CA CYS A 37 -6.44 0.64 12.04
C CYS A 37 -6.21 -0.69 11.31
N VAL A 38 -7.23 -1.21 10.62
CA VAL A 38 -7.12 -2.43 9.82
C VAL A 38 -6.07 -2.28 8.72
N PHE A 39 -6.07 -1.15 8.01
CA PHE A 39 -5.06 -0.83 6.99
C PHE A 39 -3.65 -0.82 7.58
N ALA A 40 -3.43 -0.15 8.72
CA ALA A 40 -2.13 -0.09 9.39
C ALA A 40 -1.61 -1.50 9.76
N VAL A 41 -2.46 -2.36 10.31
CA VAL A 41 -2.13 -3.75 10.62
C VAL A 41 -1.77 -4.53 9.36
N LEU A 42 -2.57 -4.42 8.30
CA LEU A 42 -2.32 -5.12 7.04
C LEU A 42 -1.02 -4.66 6.37
N VAL A 43 -0.70 -3.37 6.41
CA VAL A 43 0.58 -2.83 5.93
C VAL A 43 1.74 -3.38 6.77
N GLY A 44 1.61 -3.41 8.10
CA GLY A 44 2.59 -4.00 8.99
C GLY A 44 2.87 -5.47 8.66
N VAL A 45 1.81 -6.27 8.51
CA VAL A 45 1.90 -7.68 8.11
C VAL A 45 2.50 -7.83 6.70
N HIS A 46 2.12 -6.96 5.76
CA HIS A 46 2.67 -6.97 4.41
C HIS A 46 4.19 -6.75 4.40
N LEU A 47 4.68 -5.81 5.21
CA LEU A 47 6.11 -5.53 5.35
C LEU A 47 6.82 -6.70 6.07
N ALA A 48 6.25 -7.21 7.15
CA ALA A 48 6.80 -8.29 7.96
C ALA A 48 6.88 -9.63 7.20
N THR A 49 6.00 -9.87 6.22
CA THR A 49 6.01 -11.10 5.40
C THR A 49 7.01 -11.06 4.23
N ARG A 50 7.66 -9.91 3.99
CA ARG A 50 8.62 -9.69 2.88
C ARG A 50 10.02 -9.24 3.33
N PRO A 51 10.59 -9.74 4.44
CA PRO A 51 11.83 -9.20 5.02
C PRO A 51 13.02 -9.44 4.09
N ARG A 52 13.05 -10.56 3.37
CA ARG A 52 14.12 -10.86 2.40
C ARG A 52 14.12 -9.90 1.21
N ARG A 53 12.96 -9.43 0.74
CA ARG A 53 12.87 -8.43 -0.34
C ARG A 53 13.29 -7.05 0.17
N LEU A 54 12.88 -6.70 1.38
CA LEU A 54 13.28 -5.45 2.01
C LEU A 54 14.79 -5.43 2.28
N ALA A 55 15.33 -6.48 2.88
CA ALA A 55 16.77 -6.65 3.12
C ALA A 55 17.57 -6.72 1.81
N ALA A 56 17.01 -7.32 0.75
CA ALA A 56 17.62 -7.28 -0.57
C ALA A 56 17.63 -5.84 -1.10
N LEU A 57 16.55 -5.06 -0.97
CA LEU A 57 16.49 -3.66 -1.39
C LEU A 57 17.41 -2.74 -0.58
N ILE A 58 17.56 -2.97 0.73
CA ILE A 58 18.46 -2.23 1.64
C ILE A 58 19.93 -2.56 1.36
N ARG A 59 20.29 -3.86 1.30
CA ARG A 59 21.66 -4.26 0.90
C ARG A 59 22.00 -3.79 -0.50
N ALA A 60 20.97 -3.74 -1.34
CA ALA A 60 21.08 -3.18 -2.64
C ALA A 60 21.40 -1.67 -2.54
N SER A 61 20.62 -0.83 -1.84
CA SER A 61 20.76 0.64 -1.89
C SER A 61 22.17 1.19 -1.60
N GLY A 62 23.03 0.47 -0.87
CA GLY A 62 24.42 0.86 -0.60
C GLY A 62 25.44 0.70 -1.74
N ARG A 63 25.12 0.07 -2.88
CA ARG A 63 26.09 -0.10 -3.99
C ARG A 63 26.10 1.09 -4.98
N PRO A 64 27.28 1.65 -5.35
CA PRO A 64 27.40 2.89 -6.13
C PRO A 64 27.04 2.76 -7.62
N ARG A 65 27.31 1.62 -8.27
CA ARG A 65 27.00 1.40 -9.71
C ARG A 65 25.69 0.64 -9.86
N ARG A 66 24.61 1.30 -10.29
CA ARG A 66 23.27 0.66 -10.35
C ARG A 66 22.39 1.03 -11.53
N PRO A 67 21.56 0.07 -12.01
CA PRO A 67 20.42 0.36 -12.86
C PRO A 67 19.43 1.28 -12.12
N ALA A 68 19.01 2.37 -12.76
CA ALA A 68 18.12 3.38 -12.18
C ALA A 68 16.81 2.80 -11.59
N GLY A 69 16.35 1.65 -12.07
CA GLY A 69 15.12 0.99 -11.61
C GLY A 69 15.15 0.51 -10.15
N THR A 70 16.30 0.12 -9.60
CA THR A 70 16.38 -0.43 -8.23
C THR A 70 16.30 0.67 -7.17
N ARG A 71 16.93 1.83 -7.42
CA ARG A 71 16.82 3.00 -6.53
C ARG A 71 15.40 3.53 -6.49
N LYS A 72 14.73 3.65 -7.64
CA LYS A 72 13.32 4.07 -7.74
C LYS A 72 12.38 3.16 -6.95
N ARG A 73 12.58 1.83 -7.00
CA ARG A 73 11.78 0.86 -6.23
C ARG A 73 11.98 0.98 -4.73
N PHE A 74 13.21 1.17 -4.28
CA PHE A 74 13.49 1.38 -2.85
C PHE A 74 12.87 2.68 -2.35
N ALA A 75 13.08 3.79 -3.06
CA ALA A 75 12.48 5.08 -2.73
C ALA A 75 10.94 4.97 -2.66
N ALA A 76 10.31 4.28 -3.61
CA ALA A 76 8.87 4.05 -3.59
C ALA A 76 8.39 3.30 -2.33
N VAL A 77 9.12 2.26 -1.89
CA VAL A 77 8.77 1.51 -0.67
C VAL A 77 8.91 2.40 0.58
N VAL A 78 9.99 3.18 0.66
CA VAL A 78 10.22 4.11 1.78
C VAL A 78 9.14 5.19 1.82
N ILE A 79 8.87 5.86 0.69
CA ILE A 79 7.83 6.88 0.58
C ILE A 79 6.46 6.31 0.98
N LEU A 80 6.12 5.11 0.51
CA LEU A 80 4.85 4.47 0.84
C LEU A 80 4.75 4.13 2.34
N GLY A 81 5.84 3.65 2.95
CA GLY A 81 5.90 3.39 4.39
C GLY A 81 5.73 4.66 5.20
N LEU A 82 6.45 5.74 4.84
CA LEU A 82 6.32 7.04 5.50
C LEU A 82 4.92 7.64 5.32
N ALA A 83 4.32 7.52 4.14
CA ALA A 83 2.96 7.98 3.89
C ALA A 83 1.94 7.19 4.73
N ALA A 84 2.09 5.87 4.87
CA ALA A 84 1.21 5.05 5.70
C ALA A 84 1.31 5.43 7.19
N ILE A 85 2.53 5.61 7.70
CA ILE A 85 2.75 6.07 9.08
C ILE A 85 2.17 7.47 9.28
N GLY A 86 2.48 8.40 8.37
CA GLY A 86 2.00 9.77 8.42
C GLY A 86 0.48 9.85 8.41
N ALA A 87 -0.19 9.13 7.51
CA ALA A 87 -1.65 9.08 7.44
C ALA A 87 -2.26 8.51 8.75
N THR A 88 -1.66 7.44 9.30
CA THR A 88 -2.13 6.84 10.56
C THR A 88 -2.00 7.81 11.73
N VAL A 89 -0.82 8.38 11.93
CA VAL A 89 -0.54 9.32 13.04
C VAL A 89 -1.43 10.56 12.93
N THR A 90 -1.47 11.17 11.74
CA THR A 90 -2.30 12.37 11.51
C THR A 90 -3.79 12.07 11.66
N GLY A 91 -4.27 10.88 11.30
CA GLY A 91 -5.65 10.46 11.50
C GLY A 91 -6.02 10.34 12.99
N PHE A 92 -5.13 9.78 13.82
CA PHE A 92 -5.34 9.75 15.28
C PHE A 92 -5.29 11.14 15.91
N VAL A 93 -4.38 12.01 15.46
CA VAL A 93 -4.30 13.41 15.93
C VAL A 93 -5.58 14.18 15.60
N GLN A 94 -6.14 14.00 14.40
CA GLN A 94 -7.43 14.58 14.00
C GLN A 94 -8.57 14.03 14.85
N TRP A 95 -8.63 12.72 15.03
CA TRP A 95 -9.67 12.07 15.83
C TRP A 95 -9.64 12.50 17.29
N ALA A 96 -8.45 12.70 17.87
CA ALA A 96 -8.27 13.22 19.22
C ALA A 96 -8.57 14.73 19.35
N GLY A 97 -8.88 15.43 18.25
CA GLY A 97 -9.17 16.87 18.24
C GLY A 97 -7.95 17.77 18.43
N ILE A 98 -6.73 17.25 18.24
CA ILE A 98 -5.50 17.92 18.75
C ILE A 98 -4.96 19.05 17.85
N ALA A 99 -5.32 19.14 16.55
CA ALA A 99 -5.08 20.36 15.75
C ALA A 99 -5.68 20.24 14.34
N PRO A 100 -6.73 20.98 13.98
CA PRO A 100 -7.34 20.91 12.65
C PRO A 100 -6.53 21.62 11.53
N GLY A 101 -5.43 22.31 11.83
CA GLY A 101 -4.66 23.05 10.82
C GLY A 101 -3.70 22.16 10.02
N PRO A 102 -2.43 22.02 10.43
CA PRO A 102 -1.42 21.28 9.66
C PRO A 102 -1.73 19.79 9.51
N ALA A 103 -2.39 19.19 10.50
CA ALA A 103 -2.71 17.77 10.48
C ALA A 103 -3.71 17.42 9.36
N ASN A 104 -4.66 18.31 9.04
CA ASN A 104 -5.62 18.12 7.94
C ASN A 104 -4.92 18.12 6.58
N GLY A 105 -4.02 19.07 6.34
CA GLY A 105 -3.20 19.10 5.13
C GLY A 105 -2.30 17.87 5.01
N LEU A 106 -1.60 17.49 6.08
CA LEU A 106 -0.68 16.35 6.09
C LEU A 106 -1.39 15.01 5.91
N HIS A 107 -2.53 14.80 6.57
CA HIS A 107 -3.35 13.60 6.41
C HIS A 107 -3.85 13.46 4.97
N SER A 108 -4.35 14.57 4.40
CA SER A 108 -4.83 14.59 3.02
C SER A 108 -3.70 14.31 2.02
N MET A 109 -2.53 14.91 2.22
CA MET A 109 -1.35 14.71 1.38
C MET A 109 -0.87 13.26 1.42
N THR A 110 -0.70 12.70 2.62
CA THR A 110 -0.23 11.31 2.80
C THR A 110 -1.23 10.30 2.27
N SER A 111 -2.52 10.50 2.54
CA SER A 111 -3.61 9.67 1.98
C SER A 111 -3.68 9.76 0.46
N GLY A 112 -3.48 10.94 -0.12
CA GLY A 112 -3.41 11.14 -1.57
C GLY A 112 -2.24 10.40 -2.22
N VAL A 113 -1.06 10.42 -1.59
CA VAL A 113 0.11 9.64 -2.06
C VAL A 113 -0.19 8.14 -2.04
N LEU A 114 -0.78 7.62 -0.96
CA LEU A 114 -1.18 6.21 -0.85
C LEU A 114 -2.17 5.83 -1.94
N PHE A 115 -3.20 6.65 -2.15
CA PHE A 115 -4.23 6.42 -3.15
C PHE A 115 -3.69 6.45 -4.58
N GLY A 116 -2.88 7.47 -4.92
CA GLY A 116 -2.22 7.55 -6.22
C GLY A 116 -1.30 6.35 -6.50
N PHE A 117 -0.60 5.87 -5.47
CA PHE A 117 0.21 4.66 -5.59
C PHE A 117 -0.64 3.40 -5.82
N ALA A 118 -1.78 3.29 -5.14
CA ALA A 118 -2.72 2.19 -5.34
C ALA A 118 -3.29 2.19 -6.77
N ILE A 119 -3.72 3.33 -7.30
CA ILE A 119 -4.16 3.47 -8.70
C ILE A 119 -3.05 3.04 -9.66
N ARG A 120 -1.83 3.57 -9.47
CA ARG A 120 -0.67 3.20 -10.30
C ARG A 120 -0.39 1.71 -10.22
N HIS A 121 -0.48 1.11 -9.03
CA HIS A 121 -0.26 -0.31 -8.82
C HIS A 121 -1.26 -1.14 -9.63
N VAL A 122 -2.54 -0.82 -9.54
CA VAL A 122 -3.61 -1.48 -10.31
C VAL A 122 -3.36 -1.31 -11.81
N TRP A 123 -3.06 -0.09 -12.28
CA TRP A 123 -2.82 0.19 -13.70
C TRP A 123 -1.66 -0.63 -14.26
N VAL A 124 -0.53 -0.70 -13.56
CA VAL A 124 0.64 -1.48 -13.97
C VAL A 124 0.35 -2.99 -13.94
N ARG A 125 -0.49 -3.46 -13.02
CA ARG A 125 -0.87 -4.88 -12.89
C ARG A 125 -1.98 -5.31 -13.84
N ARG A 126 -2.81 -4.37 -14.30
CA ARG A 126 -3.97 -4.59 -15.18
C ARG A 126 -3.66 -5.45 -16.41
N PRO A 127 -2.64 -5.18 -17.24
CA PRO A 127 -2.38 -6.00 -18.44
C PRO A 127 -2.05 -7.46 -18.10
N ILE A 128 -1.32 -7.70 -17.02
CA ILE A 128 -0.96 -9.05 -16.56
C ILE A 128 -2.22 -9.81 -16.09
N LEU A 129 -3.13 -9.14 -15.39
CA LEU A 129 -4.40 -9.72 -14.95
C LEU A 129 -5.29 -10.06 -16.16
N LEU A 130 -5.41 -9.13 -17.12
CA LEU A 130 -6.20 -9.34 -18.33
C LEU A 130 -5.65 -10.50 -19.19
N GLN A 131 -4.33 -10.63 -19.32
CA GLN A 131 -3.70 -11.77 -20.01
C GLN A 131 -4.02 -13.11 -19.34
N ARG A 132 -4.01 -13.15 -17.99
CA ARG A 132 -4.36 -14.37 -17.24
C ARG A 132 -5.84 -14.74 -17.37
N LEU A 133 -6.73 -13.74 -17.37
CA LEU A 133 -8.16 -13.95 -17.57
C LEU A 133 -8.46 -14.45 -19.00
N ARG A 134 -7.78 -13.89 -20.02
CA ARG A 134 -7.89 -14.35 -21.41
C ARG A 134 -7.44 -15.80 -21.57
N ARG A 135 -6.29 -16.19 -21.00
CA ARG A 135 -5.78 -17.57 -21.04
C ARG A 135 -6.67 -18.61 -20.35
N ARG A 136 -7.51 -18.22 -19.40
CA ARG A 136 -8.49 -19.11 -18.76
C ARG A 136 -9.79 -19.25 -19.56
N ARG A 137 -10.05 -18.35 -20.49
CA ARG A 137 -11.27 -18.33 -21.33
C ARG A 137 -11.09 -19.03 -22.67
N THR A 138 -9.87 -19.34 -23.10
CA THR A 138 -9.64 -20.25 -24.21
C THR A 138 -9.63 -21.69 -23.67
N PRO A 139 -10.74 -22.45 -23.80
CA PRO A 139 -10.66 -23.90 -23.64
C PRO A 139 -9.68 -24.42 -24.68
N ALA A 140 -8.82 -25.36 -24.27
CA ALA A 140 -8.02 -26.13 -25.22
C ALA A 140 -9.00 -26.82 -26.18
N ALA A 141 -8.88 -26.48 -27.47
CA ALA A 141 -9.51 -27.23 -28.55
C ALA A 141 -8.74 -28.53 -28.77
#